data_AF-A0A433QQ93-F1
#
_entry.id   AF-A0A433QQ93-F1
#
_cell.length_a   1.000
_cell.length_b   1.000
_cell.length_c   1.000
_cell.angle_alpha   90.00
_cell.angle_beta   90.00
_cell.angle_gamma   90.00
#
_symmetry.space_group_name_H-M   'P 1'
#
loop_
_entity.id
_entity.type
_entity.pdbx_description
1 polymer ?
#
loop_
_entity_poly.entity_id
_entity_poly.type
_entity_poly.pdbx_seq_one_letter_code
_entity_poly.pdbx_strand_id
1 'polypeptide(L)'
;MSSTLFRATSSRAVQTRSLLLASAVAVPAARARVPPHFLNSTRAYSTEPVKSSGSSTALWWGVGLLGASAGYYFYSSSTPAKPVVALKKEEKKPLDYNEVYKAIADILDEDSDYDDGSYGPILIRLAWHASGTYDKTDGTGGSNGATMRFDPEGAHGANAGLAHARDVLEKIKKRFPDISYSDLWTLAGVVAVQEAGGPTVPWRAGRVDKLSSTDCPPDGRLPDAAQGQGM
;
A
#
# COMPACT_ATOMS: atom_id res chain seq x y z
N MET A 1 -45.33 -62.83 23.27
CA MET A 1 -44.67 -63.38 22.06
C MET A 1 -43.98 -62.21 21.38
N SER A 2 -42.79 -61.82 21.88
CA SER A 2 -41.45 -62.21 21.36
C SER A 2 -41.12 -61.48 20.05
N SER A 3 -40.35 -60.40 20.13
CA SER A 3 -38.90 -60.31 19.79
C SER A 3 -38.74 -59.93 18.30
N THR A 4 -37.84 -59.06 17.81
CA THR A 4 -36.43 -58.84 18.17
C THR A 4 -35.94 -57.55 17.49
N LEU A 5 -35.21 -56.72 18.24
CA LEU A 5 -34.39 -55.60 17.75
C LEU A 5 -33.09 -56.12 17.11
N PHE A 6 -32.69 -55.58 15.96
CA PHE A 6 -31.32 -55.73 15.44
C PHE A 6 -30.60 -54.38 15.42
N ARG A 7 -29.59 -54.27 16.29
CA ARG A 7 -28.62 -53.17 16.39
C ARG A 7 -27.37 -53.60 15.62
N ALA A 8 -27.01 -52.90 14.56
CA ALA A 8 -25.75 -53.11 13.85
C ALA A 8 -24.62 -52.37 14.58
N THR A 9 -23.65 -53.14 15.09
CA THR A 9 -22.39 -52.66 15.66
C THR A 9 -21.35 -52.56 14.54
N SER A 10 -20.91 -51.34 14.19
CA SER A 10 -19.75 -51.15 13.31
C SER A 10 -18.47 -51.12 14.14
N SER A 11 -17.53 -51.99 13.76
CA SER A 11 -16.27 -52.27 14.45
C SER A 11 -15.23 -51.18 14.18
N ARG A 12 -14.57 -50.74 15.25
CA ARG A 12 -13.51 -49.72 15.26
C ARG A 12 -12.19 -50.40 14.93
N ALA A 13 -11.63 -50.15 13.73
CA ALA A 13 -10.30 -50.63 13.37
C ALA A 13 -9.23 -49.66 13.90
N VAL A 14 -8.39 -50.17 14.80
CA VAL A 14 -7.19 -49.50 15.30
C VAL A 14 -6.09 -49.66 14.25
N GLN A 15 -5.65 -48.56 13.65
CA GLN A 15 -4.51 -48.55 12.73
C GLN A 15 -3.29 -47.96 13.45
N THR A 16 -2.43 -48.85 13.91
CA THR A 16 -1.08 -48.57 14.40
C THR A 16 -0.16 -48.31 13.21
N ARG A 17 0.51 -47.16 13.17
CA ARG A 17 1.62 -46.91 12.25
C ARG A 17 2.79 -46.24 12.97
N SER A 18 3.75 -47.11 13.29
CA SER A 18 5.21 -46.98 13.20
C SER A 18 5.84 -45.59 13.35
N LEU A 19 6.53 -45.43 14.48
CA LEU A 19 7.56 -44.41 14.71
C LEU A 19 8.78 -44.72 13.83
N LEU A 20 9.07 -43.85 12.86
CA LEU A 20 10.36 -43.86 12.15
C LEU A 20 11.26 -42.79 12.78
N LEU A 21 12.35 -43.28 13.37
CA LEU A 21 13.47 -42.52 13.91
C LEU A 21 14.27 -41.93 12.74
N ALA A 22 14.19 -40.62 12.51
CA ALA A 22 15.08 -39.92 11.59
C ALA A 22 16.26 -39.34 12.37
N SER A 23 17.44 -39.89 12.11
CA SER A 23 18.74 -39.43 12.59
C SER A 23 19.11 -38.09 11.95
N ALA A 24 19.21 -37.04 12.76
CA ALA A 24 19.71 -35.74 12.33
C ALA A 24 21.25 -35.71 12.43
N VAL A 25 21.92 -35.61 11.27
CA VAL A 25 23.35 -35.29 11.17
C VAL A 25 23.51 -33.78 11.37
N ALA A 26 24.28 -33.40 12.40
CA ALA A 26 24.61 -32.02 12.70
C ALA A 26 25.66 -31.48 11.72
N VAL A 27 25.34 -30.38 11.03
CA VAL A 27 26.28 -29.61 10.19
C VAL A 27 26.78 -28.41 11.03
N PRO A 28 28.10 -28.16 11.13
CA PRO A 28 28.61 -27.06 11.94
C PRO A 28 28.38 -25.70 11.25
N ALA A 29 27.81 -24.76 12.00
CA ALA A 29 27.63 -23.37 11.60
C ALA A 29 28.93 -22.58 11.82
N ALA A 30 29.71 -22.35 10.75
CA ALA A 30 30.78 -21.37 10.75
C ALA A 30 30.22 -20.01 10.29
N ARG A 31 29.97 -19.10 11.23
CA ARG A 31 29.53 -17.72 10.93
C ARG A 31 30.75 -16.79 10.98
N ALA A 32 31.20 -16.36 9.80
CA ALA A 32 32.26 -15.37 9.64
C ALA A 32 31.84 -14.01 10.21
N ARG A 33 32.76 -13.37 10.94
CA ARG A 33 32.61 -12.06 11.60
C ARG A 33 32.92 -10.96 10.58
N VAL A 34 31.92 -10.15 10.22
CA VAL A 34 32.08 -8.97 9.34
C VAL A 34 32.33 -7.72 10.20
N PRO A 35 33.36 -6.90 9.93
CA PRO A 35 33.62 -5.68 10.68
C PRO A 35 32.65 -4.54 10.29
N PRO A 36 32.27 -3.65 11.21
CA PRO A 36 31.43 -2.50 10.89
C PRO A 36 32.28 -1.35 10.31
N HIS A 37 32.11 -1.05 9.02
CA HIS A 37 32.57 0.21 8.44
C HIS A 37 31.43 1.24 8.57
N PHE A 38 31.55 2.12 9.56
CA PHE A 38 30.78 3.35 9.63
C PHE A 38 31.31 4.33 8.58
N LEU A 39 30.52 4.64 7.55
CA LEU A 39 30.75 5.77 6.68
C LEU A 39 29.79 6.89 7.08
N ASN A 40 30.33 7.87 7.82
CA ASN A 40 29.71 9.18 8.02
C ASN A 40 29.60 9.90 6.67
N SER A 41 28.39 10.09 6.16
CA SER A 41 28.13 10.98 5.04
C SER A 41 27.78 12.37 5.59
N THR A 42 28.78 13.23 5.78
CA THR A 42 28.55 14.65 5.99
C THR A 42 28.40 15.32 4.62
N ARG A 43 27.16 15.72 4.28
CA ARG A 43 26.91 16.65 3.17
C ARG A 43 27.44 18.03 3.56
N ALA A 44 28.49 18.49 2.89
CA ALA A 44 28.97 19.87 2.99
C ALA A 44 28.02 20.81 2.21
N TYR A 45 27.54 21.85 2.87
CA TYR A 45 26.75 22.93 2.27
C TYR A 45 27.72 23.86 1.52
N SER A 46 27.51 24.03 0.21
CA SER A 46 28.29 24.95 -0.62
C SER A 46 27.70 26.36 -0.51
N THR A 47 28.40 27.25 0.16
CA THR A 47 28.22 28.70 0.01
C THR A 47 29.57 29.38 0.15
N GLU A 48 30.20 29.71 -0.98
CA GLU A 48 31.14 30.83 -1.03
C GLU A 48 30.57 31.87 -1.99
N PRO A 49 30.50 33.15 -1.61
CA PRO A 49 30.15 34.22 -2.54
C PRO A 49 31.36 34.62 -3.38
N VAL A 50 31.22 34.55 -4.71
CA VAL A 50 32.16 35.15 -5.66
C VAL A 50 32.13 36.67 -5.51
N LYS A 51 33.29 37.25 -5.18
CA LYS A 51 33.56 38.69 -5.19
C LYS A 51 33.74 39.15 -6.63
N SER A 52 32.73 39.83 -7.19
CA SER A 52 32.85 40.53 -8.47
C SER A 52 33.01 42.03 -8.23
N SER A 53 34.14 42.55 -8.72
CA SER A 53 34.53 43.95 -8.73
C SER A 53 34.32 44.50 -10.14
N GLY A 54 33.58 45.60 -10.30
CA GLY A 54 33.48 46.29 -11.59
C GLY A 54 32.43 47.40 -11.61
N SER A 55 32.90 48.65 -11.60
CA SER A 55 32.10 49.88 -11.66
C SER A 55 31.40 50.09 -13.00
N SER A 56 30.12 50.51 -12.98
CA SER A 56 29.48 51.24 -14.09
C SER A 56 28.18 51.92 -13.63
N THR A 57 28.30 52.85 -12.68
CA THR A 57 27.19 53.69 -12.18
C THR A 57 26.66 54.70 -13.22
N ALA A 58 27.25 54.78 -14.41
CA ALA A 58 26.83 55.70 -15.47
C ALA A 58 25.84 55.09 -16.50
N LEU A 59 25.68 53.76 -16.54
CA LEU A 59 24.82 53.10 -17.55
C LEU A 59 23.35 52.97 -17.12
N TRP A 60 23.05 53.09 -15.82
CA TRP A 60 21.69 52.87 -15.29
C TRP A 60 20.75 54.06 -15.46
N TRP A 61 21.27 55.29 -15.53
CA TRP A 61 20.42 56.48 -15.71
C TRP A 61 19.90 56.63 -17.14
N GLY A 62 20.54 56.01 -18.14
CA GLY A 62 20.15 56.12 -19.55
C GLY A 62 19.00 55.21 -19.99
N VAL A 63 18.74 54.10 -19.29
CA VAL A 63 17.71 53.11 -19.68
C VAL A 63 16.36 53.36 -18.98
N GLY A 64 16.34 54.16 -17.91
CA GLY A 64 15.14 54.40 -17.11
C GLY A 64 14.02 55.21 -17.78
N LEU A 65 14.33 56.02 -18.81
CA LEU A 65 13.35 56.97 -19.36
C LEU A 65 12.47 56.42 -20.50
N LEU A 66 12.82 55.26 -21.09
CA LEU A 66 11.99 54.58 -22.10
C LEU A 66 11.15 53.43 -21.53
N GLY A 67 11.47 52.93 -20.33
CA GLY A 67 10.71 51.86 -19.67
C GLY A 67 9.41 52.31 -19.01
N ALA A 68 9.28 53.60 -18.68
CA ALA A 68 8.15 54.12 -17.93
C ALA A 68 6.82 54.11 -18.73
N SER A 69 6.86 54.37 -20.04
CA SER A 69 5.64 54.42 -20.88
C SER A 69 5.13 53.02 -21.23
N ALA A 70 6.01 52.06 -21.50
CA ALA A 70 5.63 50.66 -21.71
C ALA A 70 5.15 49.99 -20.41
N GLY A 71 5.79 50.31 -19.27
CA GLY A 71 5.36 49.84 -17.95
C GLY A 71 3.96 50.32 -17.55
N TYR A 72 3.61 51.58 -17.88
CA TYR A 72 2.28 52.14 -17.61
C TYR A 72 1.18 51.49 -18.46
N TYR A 73 1.45 51.23 -19.75
CA TYR A 73 0.50 50.52 -20.62
C TYR A 73 0.26 49.07 -20.16
N PHE A 74 1.32 48.33 -19.80
CA PHE A 74 1.18 46.96 -19.29
C PHE A 74 0.41 46.93 -17.96
N TYR A 75 0.74 47.82 -17.01
CA TYR A 75 0.07 47.92 -15.71
C TYR A 75 -1.43 48.29 -15.82
N SER A 76 -1.79 49.16 -16.77
CA SER A 76 -3.18 49.60 -16.95
C SER A 76 -4.06 48.61 -17.73
N SER A 77 -3.46 47.71 -18.52
CA SER A 77 -4.19 46.71 -19.31
C SER A 77 -4.47 45.40 -18.57
N SER A 78 -3.86 45.17 -17.40
CA SER A 78 -4.21 44.04 -16.54
C SER A 78 -5.47 44.37 -15.74
N THR A 79 -6.62 43.88 -16.21
CA THR A 79 -7.90 43.88 -15.51
C THR A 79 -7.74 43.45 -14.04
N PRO A 80 -8.44 44.09 -13.07
CA PRO A 80 -8.42 43.63 -11.70
C PRO A 80 -9.14 42.27 -11.64
N ALA A 81 -8.36 41.19 -11.60
CA ALA A 81 -8.87 39.91 -11.16
C ALA A 81 -9.48 40.11 -9.77
N LYS A 82 -10.73 39.67 -9.60
CA LYS A 82 -11.43 39.59 -8.31
C LYS A 82 -10.44 39.08 -7.27
N PRO A 83 -10.46 39.60 -6.02
CA PRO A 83 -9.55 39.10 -4.99
C PRO A 83 -9.80 37.60 -4.86
N VAL A 84 -8.87 36.82 -5.39
CA VAL A 84 -8.78 35.40 -5.10
C VAL A 84 -8.48 35.37 -3.62
N VAL A 85 -9.53 35.11 -2.84
CA VAL A 85 -9.46 34.88 -1.40
C VAL A 85 -8.24 33.99 -1.21
N ALA A 86 -7.21 34.53 -0.56
CA ALA A 86 -6.00 33.79 -0.27
C ALA A 86 -6.45 32.52 0.45
N LEU A 87 -6.42 31.39 -0.27
CA LEU A 87 -6.76 30.09 0.28
C LEU A 87 -5.79 29.91 1.44
N LYS A 88 -6.31 30.05 2.65
CA LYS A 88 -5.61 29.61 3.86
C LYS A 88 -5.21 28.18 3.56
N LYS A 89 -3.91 27.97 3.41
CA LYS A 89 -3.32 26.63 3.37
C LYS A 89 -3.55 26.06 4.76
N GLU A 90 -4.73 25.48 4.98
CA GLU A 90 -5.01 24.73 6.20
C GLU A 90 -3.97 23.62 6.29
N GLU A 91 -3.15 23.71 7.31
CA GLU A 91 -2.13 22.71 7.60
C GLU A 91 -2.88 21.44 8.02
N LYS A 92 -3.08 20.53 7.05
CA LYS A 92 -3.77 19.26 7.29
C LYS A 92 -3.00 18.48 8.36
N LYS A 93 -3.69 18.16 9.47
CA LYS A 93 -3.17 17.26 10.50
C LYS A 93 -2.74 15.95 9.83
N PRO A 94 -1.59 15.36 10.20
CA PRO A 94 -1.21 14.05 9.68
C PRO A 94 -2.30 13.00 9.98
N LEU A 95 -2.55 12.13 9.01
CA LEU A 95 -3.54 11.06 9.11
C LEU A 95 -3.24 10.15 10.32
N ASP A 96 -4.25 9.91 11.15
CA ASP A 96 -4.16 8.97 12.27
C ASP A 96 -4.58 7.58 11.82
N TYR A 97 -3.60 6.70 11.63
CA TYR A 97 -3.83 5.31 11.21
C TYR A 97 -4.55 4.48 12.26
N ASN A 98 -4.57 4.88 13.54
CA ASN A 98 -5.32 4.16 14.57
C ASN A 98 -6.83 4.34 14.39
N GLU A 99 -7.26 5.51 13.92
CA GLU A 99 -8.68 5.75 13.60
C GLU A 99 -9.10 4.94 12.37
N VAL A 100 -8.22 4.84 11.37
CA VAL A 100 -8.45 3.99 10.19
C VAL A 100 -8.54 2.53 10.60
N TYR A 101 -7.62 2.05 11.46
CA TYR A 101 -7.64 0.69 12.00
C TYR A 101 -9.01 0.39 12.63
N LYS A 102 -9.47 1.25 13.54
CA LYS A 102 -10.77 1.07 14.21
C LYS A 102 -11.92 1.06 13.23
N ALA A 103 -11.92 1.97 12.27
CA ALA A 103 -12.96 2.00 11.24
C ALA A 103 -12.98 0.74 10.37
N ILE A 104 -11.83 0.10 10.13
CA ILE A 104 -11.76 -1.19 9.46
C ILE A 104 -12.29 -2.29 10.39
N ALA A 105 -11.90 -2.31 11.66
CA ALA A 105 -12.37 -3.31 12.61
C ALA A 105 -13.90 -3.27 12.76
N ASP A 106 -14.48 -2.07 12.85
CA ASP A 106 -15.92 -1.86 12.98
C ASP A 106 -16.72 -2.41 11.79
N ILE A 107 -16.15 -2.40 10.57
CA ILE A 107 -16.86 -2.92 9.39
C ILE A 107 -16.79 -4.43 9.28
N LEU A 108 -15.81 -5.10 9.90
CA LEU A 108 -15.54 -6.53 9.65
C LEU A 108 -16.79 -7.38 9.80
N ASP A 109 -17.59 -7.11 10.83
CA ASP A 109 -18.80 -7.86 11.15
C ASP A 109 -20.06 -6.98 11.00
N GLU A 110 -20.01 -5.94 10.13
CA GLU A 110 -21.15 -5.04 9.86
C GLU A 110 -22.32 -5.78 9.19
N ASP A 111 -22.01 -6.76 8.34
CA ASP A 111 -23.00 -7.52 7.56
C ASP A 111 -22.91 -9.02 7.88
N SER A 112 -23.81 -9.47 8.77
CA SER A 112 -23.90 -10.88 9.15
C SER A 112 -24.41 -11.80 8.04
N ASP A 113 -24.99 -11.25 6.97
CA ASP A 113 -25.55 -12.02 5.86
C ASP A 113 -24.50 -12.24 4.74
N TYR A 114 -23.35 -11.58 4.80
CA TYR A 114 -22.26 -11.75 3.86
C TYR A 114 -21.39 -12.98 4.18
N ASP A 115 -21.38 -13.97 3.29
CA ASP A 115 -20.56 -15.18 3.36
C ASP A 115 -20.70 -15.92 4.71
N ASP A 116 -19.67 -15.89 5.57
CA ASP A 116 -19.64 -16.49 6.91
C ASP A 116 -19.95 -15.49 8.04
N GLY A 117 -20.42 -14.30 7.67
CA GLY A 117 -20.76 -13.21 8.58
C GLY A 117 -19.62 -12.22 8.83
N SER A 118 -18.52 -12.31 8.08
CA SER A 118 -17.40 -11.37 8.21
C SER A 118 -16.76 -11.00 6.87
N TYR A 119 -16.33 -9.75 6.73
CA TYR A 119 -15.49 -9.31 5.62
C TYR A 119 -14.01 -9.69 5.81
N GLY A 120 -13.62 -10.21 6.98
CA GLY A 120 -12.23 -10.58 7.28
C GLY A 120 -11.55 -11.39 6.17
N PRO A 121 -12.11 -12.54 5.75
CA PRO A 121 -11.51 -13.37 4.70
C PRO A 121 -11.30 -12.65 3.37
N ILE A 122 -12.27 -11.86 2.91
CA ILE A 122 -12.16 -11.17 1.61
C ILE A 122 -11.18 -9.99 1.66
N LEU A 123 -11.04 -9.31 2.81
CA LEU A 123 -10.05 -8.25 3.00
C LEU A 123 -8.62 -8.80 3.06
N ILE A 124 -8.42 -9.97 3.69
CA ILE A 124 -7.14 -10.69 3.64
C ILE A 124 -6.80 -11.07 2.20
N ARG A 125 -7.77 -11.61 1.46
CA ARG A 125 -7.58 -11.97 0.04
C ARG A 125 -7.22 -10.74 -0.79
N LEU A 126 -7.92 -9.62 -0.61
CA LEU A 126 -7.61 -8.35 -1.29
C LEU A 126 -6.17 -7.91 -1.02
N ALA A 127 -5.74 -7.90 0.24
CA ALA A 127 -4.38 -7.51 0.62
C ALA A 127 -3.32 -8.46 0.03
N TRP A 128 -3.60 -9.76 0.01
CA TRP A 128 -2.74 -10.77 -0.61
C TRP A 128 -2.63 -10.57 -2.12
N HIS A 129 -3.75 -10.43 -2.83
CA HIS A 129 -3.77 -10.25 -4.28
C HIS A 129 -3.08 -8.96 -4.71
N ALA A 130 -3.29 -7.86 -3.97
CA ALA A 130 -2.57 -6.61 -4.21
C ALA A 130 -1.06 -6.79 -4.03
N SER A 131 -0.60 -7.64 -3.10
CA SER A 131 0.82 -7.84 -2.82
C SER A 131 1.48 -8.90 -3.72
N GLY A 132 0.72 -9.92 -4.13
CA GLY A 132 1.22 -11.14 -4.75
C GLY A 132 1.65 -10.98 -6.22
N THR A 133 1.37 -9.86 -6.85
CA THR A 133 1.77 -9.56 -8.24
C THR A 133 3.20 -9.04 -8.37
N TYR A 134 3.93 -8.90 -7.25
CA TYR A 134 5.28 -8.35 -7.24
C TYR A 134 6.27 -9.26 -7.97
N ASP A 135 6.97 -8.69 -8.95
CA ASP A 135 8.07 -9.35 -9.64
C ASP A 135 9.41 -8.74 -9.19
N LYS A 136 10.28 -9.60 -8.66
CA LYS A 136 11.62 -9.24 -8.20
C LYS A 136 12.52 -8.76 -9.35
N THR A 137 12.31 -9.27 -10.56
CA THR A 137 13.23 -9.07 -11.69
C THR A 137 13.12 -7.66 -12.27
N ASP A 138 11.90 -7.16 -12.43
CA ASP A 138 11.63 -5.82 -12.97
C ASP A 138 11.19 -4.81 -11.88
N GLY A 139 10.89 -5.27 -10.66
CA GLY A 139 10.47 -4.43 -9.54
C GLY A 139 9.06 -3.87 -9.67
N THR A 140 8.23 -4.47 -10.53
CA THR A 140 6.86 -4.01 -10.81
C THR A 140 5.80 -4.87 -10.08
N GLY A 141 4.57 -4.39 -10.05
CA GLY A 141 3.47 -5.00 -9.29
C GLY A 141 3.62 -4.81 -7.78
N GLY A 142 2.92 -5.65 -7.02
CA GLY A 142 2.91 -5.58 -5.56
C GLY A 142 2.01 -4.48 -5.00
N SER A 143 2.00 -4.37 -3.66
CA SER A 143 0.97 -3.59 -2.96
C SER A 143 1.10 -2.07 -3.10
N ASN A 144 2.16 -1.57 -3.72
CA ASN A 144 2.40 -0.14 -3.91
C ASN A 144 1.86 0.33 -5.26
N GLY A 145 0.60 0.75 -5.30
CA GLY A 145 -0.01 1.30 -6.50
C GLY A 145 -1.53 1.19 -6.57
N ALA A 146 -2.11 0.21 -5.88
CA ALA A 146 -3.54 -0.09 -5.91
C ALA A 146 -4.10 -0.12 -7.35
N THR A 147 -3.34 -0.76 -8.24
CA THR A 147 -3.60 -0.80 -9.69
C THR A 147 -4.80 -1.67 -10.04
N MET A 148 -5.22 -2.57 -9.15
CA MET A 148 -6.45 -3.35 -9.29
C MET A 148 -7.72 -2.48 -9.33
N ARG A 149 -7.64 -1.15 -9.09
CA ARG A 149 -8.74 -0.19 -9.38
C ARG A 149 -8.98 -0.01 -10.88
N PHE A 150 -8.03 -0.39 -11.72
CA PHE A 150 -8.07 -0.19 -13.16
C PHE A 150 -8.16 -1.53 -13.89
N ASP A 151 -8.74 -1.48 -15.09
CA ASP A 151 -8.61 -2.56 -16.06
C ASP A 151 -7.23 -2.47 -16.74
N PRO A 152 -6.57 -3.60 -17.03
CA PRO A 152 -7.13 -4.97 -17.00
C PRO A 152 -7.03 -5.69 -15.64
N GLU A 153 -6.23 -5.21 -14.69
CA GLU A 153 -5.93 -5.97 -13.46
C GLU A 153 -7.17 -6.29 -12.62
N GLY A 154 -8.07 -5.30 -12.46
CA GLY A 154 -9.33 -5.46 -11.73
C GLY A 154 -10.27 -6.52 -12.32
N ALA A 155 -10.08 -6.87 -13.60
CA ALA A 155 -10.89 -7.83 -14.35
C ALA A 155 -10.22 -9.20 -14.56
N HIS A 156 -8.98 -9.39 -14.09
CA HIS A 156 -8.33 -10.70 -14.15
C HIS A 156 -9.14 -11.76 -13.41
N GLY A 157 -9.21 -12.97 -13.95
CA GLY A 157 -10.04 -14.06 -13.39
C GLY A 157 -9.67 -14.40 -11.94
N ALA A 158 -8.39 -14.32 -11.59
CA ALA A 158 -7.92 -14.53 -10.22
C ALA A 158 -8.49 -13.51 -9.21
N ASN A 159 -8.83 -12.30 -9.68
CA ASN A 159 -9.36 -11.20 -8.88
C ASN A 159 -10.91 -11.18 -8.82
N ALA A 160 -11.58 -12.21 -9.36
CA ALA A 160 -13.03 -12.34 -9.28
C ALA A 160 -13.52 -12.26 -7.82
N GLY A 161 -14.57 -11.47 -7.60
CA GLY A 161 -15.15 -11.21 -6.26
C GLY A 161 -14.47 -10.06 -5.49
N LEU A 162 -13.25 -9.65 -5.83
CA LEU A 162 -12.54 -8.58 -5.11
C LEU A 162 -13.08 -7.17 -5.40
N ALA A 163 -14.02 -7.02 -6.33
CA ALA A 163 -14.80 -5.78 -6.47
C ALA A 163 -15.57 -5.47 -5.17
N HIS A 164 -16.17 -6.48 -4.55
CA HIS A 164 -16.94 -6.31 -3.33
C HIS A 164 -16.10 -5.78 -2.16
N ALA A 165 -14.91 -6.36 -1.94
CA ALA A 165 -13.98 -5.86 -0.92
C ALA A 165 -13.53 -4.41 -1.19
N ARG A 166 -13.33 -4.03 -2.45
CA ARG A 166 -13.00 -2.65 -2.83
C ARG A 166 -14.17 -1.70 -2.51
N ASP A 167 -15.40 -2.11 -2.79
CA ASP A 167 -16.60 -1.31 -2.50
C ASP A 167 -16.84 -1.14 -1.00
N VAL A 168 -16.57 -2.17 -0.21
CA VAL A 168 -16.63 -2.09 1.27
C VAL A 168 -15.60 -1.09 1.78
N LEU A 169 -14.34 -1.21 1.35
CA LEU A 169 -13.27 -0.29 1.77
C LEU A 169 -13.45 1.13 1.21
N GLU A 170 -14.20 1.31 0.13
CA GLU A 170 -14.53 2.63 -0.42
C GLU A 170 -15.30 3.49 0.59
N LYS A 171 -16.12 2.89 1.46
CA LYS A 171 -16.78 3.60 2.58
C LYS A 171 -15.75 4.24 3.52
N ILE A 172 -14.68 3.51 3.83
CA ILE A 172 -13.60 3.96 4.71
C ILE A 172 -12.74 5.00 3.99
N LYS A 173 -12.42 4.78 2.71
CA LYS A 173 -11.69 5.76 1.89
C LYS A 173 -12.39 7.11 1.84
N LYS A 174 -13.72 7.14 1.75
CA LYS A 174 -14.51 8.39 1.80
C LYS A 174 -14.40 9.11 3.14
N ARG A 175 -14.29 8.37 4.25
CA ARG A 175 -14.08 8.95 5.59
C ARG A 175 -12.65 9.46 5.80
N PHE A 176 -11.67 8.81 5.18
CA PHE A 176 -10.25 9.15 5.28
C PHE A 176 -9.65 9.41 3.88
N PRO A 177 -9.97 10.54 3.23
CA PRO A 177 -9.55 10.78 1.85
C PRO A 177 -8.02 10.85 1.67
N ASP A 178 -7.28 11.11 2.74
CA ASP A 178 -5.82 11.23 2.72
C ASP A 178 -5.06 9.89 2.74
N ILE A 179 -5.72 8.76 3.05
CA ILE A 179 -5.06 7.45 2.96
C ILE A 179 -4.94 7.00 1.50
N SER A 180 -3.83 6.41 1.09
CA SER A 180 -3.79 5.76 -0.23
C SER A 180 -4.65 4.49 -0.21
N TYR A 181 -5.23 4.12 -1.35
CA TYR A 181 -5.88 2.80 -1.49
C TYR A 181 -4.90 1.68 -1.18
N SER A 182 -3.63 1.86 -1.58
CA SER A 182 -2.55 0.92 -1.32
C SER A 182 -2.31 0.67 0.17
N ASP A 183 -2.26 1.73 0.99
CA ASP A 183 -2.16 1.59 2.44
C ASP A 183 -3.46 1.06 3.04
N LEU A 184 -4.62 1.50 2.56
CA LEU A 184 -5.92 1.03 3.05
C LEU A 184 -6.10 -0.47 2.87
N TRP A 185 -5.81 -1.01 1.68
CA TRP A 185 -5.98 -2.44 1.39
C TRP A 185 -5.02 -3.30 2.20
N THR A 186 -3.76 -2.88 2.33
CA THR A 186 -2.78 -3.64 3.13
C THR A 186 -3.03 -3.55 4.63
N LEU A 187 -3.48 -2.39 5.13
CA LEU A 187 -3.91 -2.23 6.52
C LEU A 187 -5.14 -3.07 6.80
N ALA A 188 -6.08 -3.16 5.85
CA ALA A 188 -7.28 -3.98 6.00
C ALA A 188 -6.98 -5.46 6.19
N GLY A 189 -6.03 -6.01 5.42
CA GLY A 189 -5.56 -7.38 5.63
C GLY A 189 -4.90 -7.57 7.00
N VAL A 190 -4.16 -6.58 7.49
CA VAL A 190 -3.53 -6.61 8.82
C VAL A 190 -4.57 -6.60 9.94
N VAL A 191 -5.55 -5.69 9.85
CA VAL A 191 -6.66 -5.59 10.82
C VAL A 191 -7.43 -6.91 10.85
N ALA A 192 -7.81 -7.44 9.69
CA ALA A 192 -8.55 -8.70 9.60
C ALA A 192 -7.81 -9.88 10.26
N VAL A 193 -6.48 -9.98 10.09
CA VAL A 193 -5.68 -11.02 10.79
C VAL A 193 -5.69 -10.82 12.30
N GLN A 194 -5.55 -9.58 12.77
CA GLN A 194 -5.46 -9.28 14.20
C GLN A 194 -6.81 -9.42 14.91
N GLU A 195 -7.89 -8.93 14.32
CA GLU A 195 -9.26 -9.04 14.86
C GLU A 195 -9.76 -10.50 14.84
N ALA A 196 -9.28 -11.33 13.92
CA ALA A 196 -9.51 -12.78 13.96
C ALA A 196 -8.73 -13.52 15.08
N GLY A 197 -8.03 -12.79 15.96
CA GLY A 197 -7.20 -13.37 17.03
C GLY A 197 -5.83 -13.87 16.56
N GLY A 198 -5.39 -13.45 15.37
CA GLY A 198 -4.06 -13.73 14.84
C GLY A 198 -2.95 -12.95 15.53
N PRO A 199 -1.68 -13.15 15.11
CA PRO A 199 -0.54 -12.45 15.70
C PRO A 199 -0.54 -10.97 15.34
N THR A 200 0.15 -10.15 16.14
CA THR A 200 0.48 -8.77 15.75
C THR A 200 1.33 -8.77 14.49
N VAL A 201 0.84 -8.14 13.45
CA VAL A 201 1.52 -8.04 12.15
C VAL A 201 2.21 -6.68 12.06
N PRO A 202 3.55 -6.63 11.89
CA PRO A 202 4.24 -5.36 11.70
C PRO A 202 3.81 -4.74 10.37
N TRP A 203 3.31 -3.52 10.43
CA TRP A 203 2.84 -2.78 9.26
C TRP A 203 3.41 -1.36 9.26
N ARG A 204 3.62 -0.82 8.06
CA ARG A 204 4.12 0.54 7.85
C ARG A 204 3.36 1.19 6.70
N ALA A 205 2.99 2.45 6.91
CA ALA A 205 2.37 3.32 5.92
C ALA A 205 3.40 3.89 4.92
N GLY A 206 2.91 4.55 3.88
CA GLY A 206 3.70 5.28 2.90
C GLY A 206 3.59 4.72 1.48
N ARG A 207 2.67 3.79 1.22
CA ARG A 207 2.38 3.37 -0.15
C ARG A 207 1.63 4.47 -0.88
N VAL A 208 1.81 4.52 -2.19
CA VAL A 208 1.24 5.52 -3.08
C VAL A 208 0.39 4.85 -4.13
N ASP A 209 -0.67 5.53 -4.53
CA ASP A 209 -1.55 5.03 -5.58
C ASP A 209 -1.03 5.45 -6.95
N LYS A 210 -1.08 4.52 -7.90
CA LYS A 210 -0.86 4.81 -9.32
C LYS A 210 -2.10 5.52 -9.88
N LEU A 211 -1.87 6.30 -10.92
CA LEU A 211 -2.91 7.13 -11.55
C LEU A 211 -3.41 6.55 -12.87
N SER A 212 -2.74 5.53 -13.41
CA SER A 212 -3.02 4.99 -14.75
C SER A 212 -3.10 3.47 -14.73
N SER A 213 -3.87 2.92 -15.67
CA SER A 213 -3.91 1.49 -16.01
C SER A 213 -2.61 0.97 -16.64
N THR A 214 -1.73 1.85 -17.13
CA THR A 214 -0.43 1.45 -17.69
C THR A 214 0.48 0.80 -16.65
N ASP A 215 0.26 1.09 -15.36
CA ASP A 215 1.00 0.48 -14.26
C ASP A 215 0.45 -0.89 -13.84
N CYS A 216 -0.63 -1.39 -14.46
CA CYS A 216 -1.19 -2.70 -14.15
C CYS A 216 -0.17 -3.81 -14.48
N PRO A 217 0.07 -4.75 -13.56
CA PRO A 217 0.86 -5.93 -13.85
C PRO A 217 0.17 -6.78 -14.94
N PRO A 218 0.93 -7.55 -15.73
CA PRO A 218 0.37 -8.55 -16.64
C PRO A 218 -0.37 -9.64 -15.86
N ASP A 219 -1.34 -10.27 -16.52
CA ASP A 219 -2.09 -11.39 -15.96
C ASP A 219 -1.18 -12.59 -15.65
N GLY A 220 -1.58 -13.44 -14.71
CA GLY A 220 -0.86 -14.66 -14.34
C GLY A 220 0.34 -14.45 -13.40
N ARG A 221 0.59 -13.24 -12.89
CA ARG A 221 1.66 -13.01 -11.89
C ARG A 221 1.37 -13.53 -10.49
N LEU A 222 0.09 -13.78 -10.18
CA LEU A 222 -0.27 -14.32 -8.88
C LEU A 222 0.26 -15.76 -8.76
N PRO A 223 0.85 -16.14 -7.61
CA PRO A 223 1.34 -17.50 -7.42
C PRO A 223 0.19 -18.50 -7.58
N ASP A 224 0.32 -19.42 -8.52
CA ASP A 224 -0.63 -20.52 -8.67
C ASP A 224 -0.38 -21.54 -7.56
N ALA A 225 -1.39 -21.74 -6.71
CA ALA A 225 -1.35 -22.72 -5.63
C ALA A 225 -1.14 -24.15 -6.15
N ALA A 226 -1.52 -24.44 -7.40
CA ALA A 226 -1.33 -25.75 -8.03
C ALA A 226 0.10 -26.01 -8.49
N GLN A 227 0.93 -24.98 -8.66
CA GLN A 227 2.26 -25.10 -9.30
C GLN A 227 3.42 -25.35 -8.32
N GLY A 228 3.17 -25.32 -7.00
CA GLY A 228 4.22 -25.55 -6.00
C GLY A 228 5.29 -24.44 -5.98
N GLN A 229 6.07 -24.36 -4.89
CA GLN A 229 7.19 -23.42 -4.82
C GLN A 229 8.39 -23.95 -5.64
N GLY A 230 8.41 -23.62 -6.93
CA GLY A 230 9.59 -23.76 -7.77
C GLY A 230 9.36 -24.62 -9.01
N MET A 231 9.05 -23.95 -10.12
CA MET A 231 9.45 -24.35 -11.48
C MET A 231 9.87 -23.10 -12.23
#